data_AF-A0A7Y8I017-F1
#
_entry.id   AF-A0A7Y8I017-F1
#
_cell.length_a   1.000
_cell.length_b   1.000
_cell.length_c   1.000
_cell.angle_alpha   90.00
_cell.angle_beta   90.00
_cell.angle_gamma   90.00
#
_symmetry.space_group_name_H-M   'P 1'
#
loop_
_entity.id
_entity.type
_entity.pdbx_description
1 polymer ?
#
loop_
_entity_poly.entity_id
_entity_poly.type
_entity_poly.pdbx_seq_one_letter_code
_entity_poly.pdbx_strand_id
1 'polypeptide(L)' 'MKRRSLLAIAAAGAVTPRPAAAQEQAARATRALPSPKIRDVQVIATAPAGLRLAVVKILTDQDGLYGYGCAT' A
#
# COMPACT_ATOMS: atom_id res chain seq x y z
N MET A 1 -24.38 -43.30 -19.80
CA MET A 1 -23.22 -42.39 -19.98
C MET A 1 -23.66 -40.94 -19.75
N LYS A 2 -23.35 -40.38 -18.56
CA LYS A 2 -23.87 -39.10 -18.06
C LYS A 2 -23.02 -37.91 -18.54
N ARG A 3 -23.29 -37.44 -19.76
CA ARG A 3 -22.64 -36.25 -20.37
C ARG A 3 -22.86 -34.98 -19.52
N ARG A 4 -23.97 -34.93 -18.78
CA ARG A 4 -24.31 -33.86 -17.83
C ARG A 4 -23.41 -33.82 -16.59
N SER A 5 -22.78 -34.95 -16.23
CA SER A 5 -21.87 -35.02 -15.07
C SER A 5 -20.53 -34.35 -15.34
N LEU A 6 -20.12 -34.29 -16.62
CA LEU A 6 -18.84 -33.70 -17.01
C LEU A 6 -18.90 -32.16 -16.99
N LEU A 7 -20.05 -31.57 -17.32
CA LEU A 7 -20.24 -30.11 -17.19
C LEU A 7 -20.31 -29.64 -15.72
N ALA A 8 -20.81 -30.48 -14.81
CA ALA A 8 -20.85 -30.13 -13.38
C ALA A 8 -19.45 -30.02 -12.75
N ILE A 9 -18.49 -30.82 -13.23
CA ILE A 9 -17.10 -30.77 -12.77
C ILE A 9 -16.36 -29.54 -13.35
N ALA A 10 -16.74 -29.09 -14.55
CA ALA A 10 -16.18 -27.86 -15.13
C ALA A 10 -16.63 -26.59 -14.38
N ALA A 11 -17.84 -26.58 -13.80
CA ALA A 11 -18.33 -25.47 -12.99
C ALA A 11 -17.72 -25.44 -11.57
N ALA A 12 -17.37 -26.61 -11.01
CA ALA A 12 -16.75 -26.71 -9.68
C ALA A 12 -15.27 -26.27 -9.66
N GLY A 13 -14.59 -26.26 -10.82
CA GLY A 13 -13.21 -25.77 -10.96
C GLY A 13 -13.08 -24.24 -11.10
N ALA A 14 -14.19 -23.51 -11.21
CA ALA A 14 -14.19 -22.07 -11.47
C ALA A 14 -14.24 -21.19 -10.22
N VAL A 15 -14.41 -21.76 -9.01
CA VAL A 15 -14.36 -20.99 -7.76
C VAL A 15 -12.92 -20.90 -7.28
N THR A 16 -12.12 -20.15 -8.02
CA THR A 16 -10.73 -19.84 -7.64
C THR A 16 -10.74 -18.86 -6.46
N PRO A 17 -9.81 -18.96 -5.49
CA PRO A 17 -9.65 -17.98 -4.40
C PRO A 17 -8.99 -16.68 -4.90
N ARG A 18 -9.50 -16.12 -6.00
CA ARG A 18 -8.99 -14.91 -6.67
C ARG A 18 -9.57 -13.56 -6.24
N PRO A 19 -10.46 -13.39 -5.23
CA PRO A 19 -11.00 -12.06 -4.98
C PRO A 19 -9.89 -11.10 -4.54
N ALA A 20 -9.00 -11.49 -3.62
CA ALA A 20 -8.00 -10.59 -3.05
C ALA A 20 -6.98 -10.05 -4.09
N ALA A 21 -6.43 -10.93 -4.94
CA ALA A 21 -5.46 -10.53 -5.96
C ALA A 21 -6.09 -9.65 -7.06
N ALA A 22 -7.33 -9.96 -7.45
CA ALA A 22 -8.08 -9.15 -8.41
C ALA A 22 -8.47 -7.77 -7.81
N GLN A 23 -8.84 -7.74 -6.53
CA GLN A 23 -9.12 -6.49 -5.80
C GLN A 23 -7.87 -5.62 -5.67
N GLU A 24 -6.70 -6.20 -5.36
CA GLU A 24 -5.44 -5.46 -5.29
C GLU A 24 -5.04 -4.89 -6.65
N GLN A 25 -5.21 -5.66 -7.73
CA GLN A 25 -4.98 -5.17 -9.10
C GLN A 25 -5.91 -4.02 -9.48
N ALA A 26 -7.21 -4.13 -9.15
CA ALA A 26 -8.16 -3.05 -9.38
C ALA A 26 -7.81 -1.78 -8.59
N ALA A 27 -7.44 -1.91 -7.31
CA ALA A 27 -7.01 -0.80 -6.47
C ALA A 27 -5.71 -0.14 -6.96
N ARG A 28 -4.81 -0.92 -7.56
CA ARG A 28 -3.58 -0.42 -8.17
C ARG A 28 -3.87 0.29 -9.50
N ALA A 29 -4.82 -0.22 -10.28
CA ALA A 29 -5.21 0.33 -11.58
C ALA A 29 -6.01 1.65 -11.48
N THR A 30 -6.74 1.87 -10.39
CA THR A 30 -7.47 3.13 -10.16
C THR A 30 -6.61 4.25 -9.58
N ARG A 31 -5.35 3.97 -9.25
CA ARG A 31 -4.48 4.97 -8.62
C ARG A 31 -3.86 5.89 -9.68
N ALA A 32 -4.02 7.20 -9.51
CA ALA A 32 -3.50 8.19 -10.46
C ALA A 32 -1.96 8.21 -10.52
N LEU A 33 -1.29 8.01 -9.39
CA LEU A 33 0.17 7.98 -9.26
C LEU A 33 0.62 6.70 -8.55
N PRO A 34 1.84 6.19 -8.82
CA PRO A 34 2.41 5.07 -8.08
C PRO A 34 2.50 5.37 -6.58
N SER A 35 2.57 4.33 -5.74
CA SER A 35 2.87 4.49 -4.32
C SER A 35 4.18 5.27 -4.15
N PRO A 36 4.21 6.36 -3.36
CA PRO A 36 5.46 7.01 -3.00
C PRO A 36 6.38 6.02 -2.30
N LYS A 37 7.67 6.04 -2.65
CA LYS A 37 8.71 5.29 -1.94
C LYS A 37 9.43 6.23 -1.01
N ILE A 38 9.76 5.74 0.18
CA ILE A 38 10.59 6.50 1.13
C ILE A 38 12.00 6.57 0.55
N ARG A 39 12.47 7.79 0.31
CA ARG A 39 13.81 8.08 -0.19
C ARG A 39 14.80 8.28 0.96
N ASP A 40 14.35 8.92 2.03
CA ASP A 40 15.19 9.25 3.18
C ASP A 40 14.34 9.51 4.44
N VAL A 41 14.97 9.34 5.61
CA VAL A 41 14.40 9.59 6.93
C VAL A 41 15.36 10.49 7.69
N GLN A 42 14.89 11.70 8.02
CA GLN A 42 15.69 12.69 8.72
C GLN A 42 15.11 12.95 10.11
N VAL A 43 15.99 13.13 11.09
CA VAL A 43 15.61 13.48 12.46
C VAL A 43 16.07 14.90 12.74
N ILE A 44 15.15 15.73 13.21
CA ILE A 44 15.40 17.10 13.61
C ILE A 44 15.31 17.15 15.13
N ALA A 45 16.46 17.27 15.79
CA ALA A 45 16.54 17.55 17.22
C ALA A 45 16.48 19.07 17.45
N THR A 46 15.55 19.52 18.29
CA THR A 46 15.33 20.94 18.55
C THR A 46 14.80 21.20 19.96
N ALA A 47 14.87 22.45 20.43
CA ALA A 47 14.35 22.85 21.74
C ALA A 47 13.83 24.30 21.78
N PRO A 48 12.82 24.67 20.97
CA PRO A 48 12.35 26.06 20.86
C PRO A 48 11.71 26.59 22.15
N ALA A 49 11.13 25.72 22.98
CA ALA A 49 10.54 26.06 24.28
C ALA A 49 11.36 25.53 25.47
N GLY A 50 12.66 25.27 25.27
CA GLY A 50 13.53 24.66 26.30
C GLY A 50 13.27 23.18 26.57
N LEU A 51 12.37 22.54 25.81
CA LEU A 51 12.07 21.11 25.87
C LEU A 51 12.75 20.40 24.71
N ARG A 52 13.37 19.24 24.97
CA ARG A 52 14.02 18.44 23.91
C ARG A 52 12.95 17.77 23.06
N LEU A 53 12.82 18.21 21.82
CA LEU A 53 11.90 17.65 20.85
C LEU A 53 12.67 16.95 19.72
N ALA A 54 12.13 15.82 19.30
CA ALA A 54 12.53 15.07 18.11
C ALA A 54 11.36 15.07 17.11
N VAL A 55 11.61 15.60 15.92
CA VAL A 55 10.68 15.55 14.78
C VAL A 55 11.28 14.66 13.70
N VAL A 56 10.51 13.72 13.20
CA VAL A 56 10.90 12.87 12.06
C VAL A 56 10.36 13.49 10.77
N LYS A 57 11.23 13.66 9.79
CA LYS A 57 10.87 14.07 8.42
C LYS A 57 11.09 12.89 7.48
N ILE A 58 10.05 12.53 6.73
CA ILE A 58 10.09 11.47 5.72
C ILE A 58 10.11 12.13 4.35
N LEU A 59 11.17 11.89 3.58
CA LEU A 59 11.26 12.31 2.18
C LEU A 59 10.81 11.17 1.27
N THR A 60 10.07 11.49 0.23
CA THR A 60 9.68 10.51 -0.79
C THR A 60 10.45 10.71 -2.09
N ASP A 61 10.22 9.81 -3.05
CA ASP A 61 10.67 9.88 -4.43
C ASP A 61 9.78 10.77 -5.32
N GLN A 62 8.72 11.37 -4.77
CA GLN A 62 7.84 12.31 -5.47
C GLN A 62 8.16 13.75 -5.05
N ASP A 63 8.38 14.62 -6.03
CA ASP A 63 8.74 16.02 -5.78
C ASP A 63 7.66 16.74 -4.97
N GLY A 64 8.09 17.44 -3.93
CA GLY A 64 7.20 18.17 -3.03
C GLY A 64 6.43 17.31 -2.02
N LEU A 65 6.45 15.97 -2.13
CA LEU A 65 5.78 15.08 -1.18
C LEU A 65 6.73 14.63 -0.07
N TYR A 66 6.44 15.09 1.15
CA TYR A 66 7.13 14.70 2.38
C TYR A 66 6.18 14.73 3.57
N GLY A 67 6.54 14.05 4.65
CA GLY A 67 5.77 14.00 5.90
C GLY A 67 6.58 14.45 7.11
N TYR A 68 5.90 14.96 8.13
CA TYR A 68 6.45 15.22 9.45
C TYR A 68 5.72 14.38 10.51
N GLY A 69 6.46 13.91 11.50
CA GLY A 69 5.93 13.15 12.64
C GLY A 69 6.54 13.58 13.97
N CYS A 70 5.75 13.48 15.03
CA CYS A 70 6.21 13.64 16.42
C CYS A 70 6.92 12.35 16.88
N ALA A 71 8.08 12.48 17.52
CA ALA A 71 8.88 11.35 18.00
C ALA A 71 9.48 11.57 19.41
N THR A 72 8.89 12.46 20.20
CA THR A 72 9.29 12.75 21.59
C THR A 72 8.35 12.08 22.56
#